data_AF-A0A2T4U4H7-F1
#
_entry.id   AF-A0A2T4U4H7-F1
#
_cell.length_a   1.000
_cell.length_b   1.000
_cell.length_c   1.000
_cell.angle_alpha   90.00
_cell.angle_beta   90.00
_cell.angle_gamma   90.00
#
_symmetry.space_group_name_H-M   'P 1'
#
loop_
_entity.id
_entity.type
_entity.pdbx_description
1 polymer ?
#
loop_
_entity_poly.entity_id
_entity_poly.type
_entity_poly.pdbx_seq_one_letter_code
_entity_poly.pdbx_strand_id
1 'polypeptide(L)' 'MKEDFINDSRLNSLPRAEKEEYDKLTKQITDEKKKLEVDFPGEPEDRLAIEHQIELLEEKRQRILL' A
#
# COMPACT_ATOMS: atom_id res chain seq x y z
N MET A 1 14.62 4.09 -10.61
CA MET A 1 14.86 5.46 -10.12
C MET A 1 13.99 6.55 -10.77
N LYS A 2 13.15 6.28 -11.80
CA LYS A 2 12.26 7.32 -12.37
C LYS A 2 10.84 7.30 -11.80
N GLU A 3 10.33 6.14 -11.39
CA GLU A 3 8.98 6.00 -10.83
C GLU A 3 8.81 6.68 -9.48
N ASP A 4 9.78 6.55 -8.57
CA ASP A 4 9.74 7.21 -7.25
C ASP A 4 9.65 8.74 -7.37
N PHE A 5 10.35 9.32 -8.35
CA PHE A 5 10.36 10.78 -8.56
C PHE A 5 9.03 11.29 -9.14
N ILE A 6 8.38 10.50 -10.01
CA ILE A 6 7.06 10.85 -10.58
C ILE A 6 5.99 10.75 -9.49
N ASN A 7 6.07 9.73 -8.63
CA ASN A 7 5.13 9.53 -7.53
C ASN A 7 5.22 10.66 -6.50
N ASP A 8 6.42 11.14 -6.16
CA ASP A 8 6.60 12.24 -5.21
C ASP A 8 6.06 13.57 -5.75
N SER A 9 6.28 13.87 -7.03
CA SER A 9 5.76 15.09 -7.68
C SER A 9 4.22 15.08 -7.78
N ARG A 10 3.63 13.93 -8.11
CA ARG A 10 2.17 13.76 -8.14
C ARG A 10 1.58 13.86 -6.74
N LEU A 11 2.15 13.13 -5.78
CA LEU A 11 1.70 13.17 -4.38
C LEU A 11 1.70 14.61 -3.84
N ASN A 12 2.75 15.39 -4.10
CA ASN A 12 2.83 16.79 -3.67
C ASN A 12 1.77 17.69 -4.30
N SER A 13 1.30 17.35 -5.50
CA SER A 13 0.27 18.10 -6.25
C SER A 13 -1.16 17.71 -5.86
N LEU A 14 -1.35 16.63 -5.11
CA LEU A 14 -2.67 16.16 -4.68
C LEU A 14 -3.32 17.06 -3.61
N PRO A 15 -4.66 17.14 -3.61
CA PRO A 15 -5.45 17.66 -2.50
C PRO A 15 -5.11 16.97 -1.18
N ARG A 16 -5.28 17.70 -0.07
CA ARG A 16 -5.01 17.19 1.28
C ARG A 16 -5.74 15.87 1.57
N ALA A 17 -7.00 15.74 1.19
CA ALA A 17 -7.79 14.53 1.41
C ALA A 17 -7.19 13.31 0.70
N GLU A 18 -6.65 13.48 -0.52
CA GLU A 18 -6.03 12.40 -1.28
C GLU A 18 -4.64 12.03 -0.73
N LYS A 19 -3.89 13.02 -0.21
CA LYS A 19 -2.65 12.77 0.55
C LYS A 19 -2.92 11.96 1.82
N GLU A 20 -3.94 12.36 2.59
CA GLU A 20 -4.34 11.66 3.82
C GLU A 20 -4.76 10.20 3.52
N GLU A 21 -5.48 9.97 2.42
CA GLU A 21 -5.86 8.62 2.00
C GLU A 21 -4.65 7.81 1.48
N TYR A 22 -3.72 8.45 0.74
CA TYR A 22 -2.47 7.81 0.31
C TYR A 22 -1.61 7.36 1.49
N ASP A 23 -1.44 8.21 2.50
CA ASP A 23 -0.69 7.87 3.72
C ASP A 23 -1.37 6.75 4.50
N LYS A 24 -2.70 6.77 4.59
CA LYS A 24 -3.48 5.71 5.24
C LYS A 24 -3.32 4.37 4.53
N LEU A 25 -3.42 4.34 3.20
CA LEU A 25 -3.20 3.13 2.40
C LEU A 25 -1.76 2.63 2.55
N THR A 26 -0.78 3.53 2.53
CA THR A 26 0.64 3.18 2.74
C THR A 26 0.87 2.55 4.10
N LYS A 27 0.24 3.09 5.15
CA LYS A 27 0.31 2.51 6.50
C LYS A 27 -0.33 1.12 6.55
N GLN A 28 -1.52 0.95 5.96
CA GLN A 28 -2.20 -0.35 5.90
C GLN A 28 -1.36 -1.40 5.16
N ILE A 29 -0.79 -1.07 4.00
CA ILE A 29 0.11 -1.97 3.25
C ILE A 29 1.30 -2.38 4.12
N THR A 30 1.90 -1.43 4.83
CA THR A 30 3.04 -1.69 5.72
C THR A 30 2.66 -2.62 6.87
N ASP A 31 1.50 -2.39 7.49
CA ASP A 31 1.01 -3.21 8.60
C ASP A 31 0.68 -4.64 8.13
N GLU A 32 0.06 -4.82 6.96
CA GLU A 32 -0.19 -6.14 6.37
C GLU A 32 1.12 -6.86 5.99
N LYS A 33 2.08 -6.15 5.38
CA LYS A 33 3.41 -6.73 5.06
C LYS A 33 4.15 -7.20 6.32
N LYS A 34 4.06 -6.45 7.42
CA LYS A 34 4.63 -6.87 8.70
C LYS A 34 4.02 -8.16 9.25
N LYS A 35 2.73 -8.41 9.00
CA LYS A 35 2.11 -9.70 9.39
C LYS A 35 2.75 -10.86 8.64
N LEU A 36 3.17 -10.67 7.39
CA LEU A 36 3.87 -11.69 6.61
C LEU A 36 5.34 -11.86 7.00
N GLU A 37 6.00 -10.81 7.49
CA GLU A 37 7.41 -10.85 7.92
C GLU A 37 7.61 -11.52 9.28
N VAL A 38 6.67 -11.36 10.20
CA VAL A 38 6.72 -12.02 11.52
C VAL A 38 6.12 -13.41 11.37
N ASP A 39 6.94 -14.46 11.58
CA ASP A 39 6.60 -15.90 11.60
C ASP A 39 5.08 -16.13 11.71
N PHE A 40 4.41 -16.13 10.56
CA PHE A 40 2.97 -16.01 10.51
C PHE A 40 2.38 -17.34 10.95
N PRO A 41 1.71 -17.43 12.12
CA PRO A 41 1.30 -18.71 12.69
C PRO A 41 0.05 -19.29 12.02
N GLY A 42 -0.46 -18.66 10.96
CA GLY A 42 -1.68 -19.05 10.25
C GLY A 42 -1.45 -20.04 9.11
N GLU A 43 -2.55 -20.48 8.50
CA GLU A 43 -2.50 -21.46 7.41
C GLU A 43 -2.02 -20.81 6.09
N PRO A 44 -1.57 -21.60 5.10
CA PRO A 44 -1.16 -21.05 3.79
C PRO A 44 -2.24 -20.19 3.12
N GLU A 45 -3.52 -20.49 3.35
CA GLU A 45 -4.66 -19.73 2.82
C GLU A 45 -4.76 -18.32 3.43
N ASP A 46 -4.45 -18.18 4.72
CA ASP A 46 -4.42 -16.88 5.41
C ASP A 46 -3.28 -16.00 4.85
N ARG A 47 -2.15 -16.62 4.52
CA ARG A 47 -1.02 -15.93 3.87
C ARG A 47 -1.42 -15.37 2.50
N LEU A 48 -2.07 -16.20 1.67
CA LEU A 48 -2.57 -15.79 0.36
C LEU A 48 -3.62 -14.68 0.46
N ALA A 49 -4.49 -14.73 1.47
CA ALA A 49 -5.48 -13.68 1.72
C ALA A 49 -4.82 -12.33 2.05
N ILE A 50 -3.76 -12.34 2.87
CA ILE A 50 -2.99 -11.13 3.20
C ILE A 50 -2.24 -10.60 1.97
N GLU A 51 -1.62 -11.48 1.18
CA GLU A 51 -0.93 -11.10 -0.06
C GLU A 51 -1.89 -10.44 -1.06
N HIS A 52 -3.07 -11.03 -1.26
CA HIS A 52 -4.10 -10.45 -2.11
C HIS A 52 -4.65 -9.12 -1.55
N GLN A 53 -4.79 -9.02 -0.23
CA GLN A 53 -5.19 -7.75 0.40
C GLN A 53 -4.15 -6.65 0.17
N ILE A 54 -2.85 -6.98 0.25
CA ILE A 54 -1.77 -6.04 -0.05
C ILE A 54 -1.85 -5.57 -1.50
N GLU A 55 -2.05 -6.49 -2.46
CA GLU A 55 -2.19 -6.16 -3.88
C GLU A 55 -3.34 -5.17 -4.12
N LEU A 56 -4.52 -5.44 -3.56
CA LEU A 56 -5.69 -4.54 -3.66
C LEU A 56 -5.43 -3.15 -3.06
N LEU A 57 -4.69 -3.08 -1.94
CA LEU A 57 -4.32 -1.82 -1.31
C LEU A 57 -3.29 -1.05 -2.16
N GLU A 58 -2.33 -1.75 -2.75
CA GLU A 58 -1.34 -1.17 -3.66
C GLU A 58 -2.00 -0.63 -4.93
N GLU A 59 -2.94 -1.35 -5.52
CA GLU A 59 -3.74 -0.86 -6.65
C GLU A 59 -4.51 0.41 -6.31
N LYS A 60 -5.20 0.43 -5.16
CA LYS A 60 -5.93 1.64 -4.69
C LYS A 60 -4.99 2.82 -4.51
N ARG A 61 -3.81 2.59 -3.93
CA ARG A 61 -2.80 3.62 -3.72
C ARG A 61 -2.26 4.15 -5.06
N GLN A 62 -2.03 3.27 -6.03
CA GLN A 62 -1.60 3.66 -7.37
C GLN A 62 -2.67 4.49 -8.09
N ARG A 63 -3.96 4.17 -7.94
CA ARG A 63 -5.06 4.96 -8.54
C ARG A 63 -5.10 6.40 -8.05
N ILE A 64 -4.68 6.67 -6.82
CA ILE A 64 -4.56 8.05 -6.31
C ILE A 64 -3.44 8.82 -7.02
N LEU A 65 -2.42 8.11 -7.49
CA LEU A 65 -1.28 8.70 -8.20
C LEU A 65 -1.45 8.71 -9.72
N LEU A 66 -2.56 8.26 -10.30
CA LEU A 66 -2.81 8.26 -11.75
C LEU A 66 -3.46 9.57 -12.21
#